data_AF-A0A4R3W0T2-F1
#
_entry.id   AF-A0A4R3W0T2-F1
#
_cell.length_a   1.000
_cell.length_b   1.000
_cell.length_c   1.000
_cell.angle_alpha   90.00
_cell.angle_beta   90.00
_cell.angle_gamma   90.00
#
_symmetry.space_group_name_H-M   'P 1'
#
loop_
_entity.id
_entity.type
_entity.pdbx_description
1 polymer ?
#
loop_
_entity_poly.entity_id
_entity_poly.type
_entity_poly.pdbx_seq_one_letter_code
_entity_poly.pdbx_strand_id
1 'polypeptide(L)'
;MPEEARRVEQTLRSAGMGKLVDNFILSLNRAAESAVKEAAPVFVNSLSQMTVTDAFNILLGTQQDAATQFFKRTTSATLTDKFSPIVATALGKHNVNTYWTQLTTAYNSLPLSSNKVQTDLNAYVTQKAIQGLFVKVADEELKIRQNIGGSRNTNILQSVFGWVDKQK
;
A
#
# COMPACT_ATOMS: atom_id res chain seq x y z
N MET A 1 1.48 -9.13 6.75
CA MET A 1 2.90 -8.92 6.43
C MET A 1 3.32 -9.74 5.22
N PRO A 2 4.19 -9.20 4.34
CA PRO A 2 4.80 -9.93 3.22
C PRO A 2 5.50 -11.21 3.69
N GLU A 3 5.66 -12.18 2.80
CA GLU A 3 6.22 -13.49 3.13
C GLU A 3 7.69 -13.37 3.61
N GLU A 4 8.45 -12.46 3.03
CA GLU A 4 9.85 -12.22 3.39
C GLU A 4 9.99 -11.67 4.81
N ALA A 5 9.08 -10.76 5.20
CA ALA A 5 9.05 -10.20 6.56
C ALA A 5 8.65 -11.24 7.61
N ARG A 6 7.79 -12.21 7.27
CA ARG A 6 7.41 -13.31 8.19
C ARG A 6 8.58 -14.25 8.47
N ARG A 7 9.43 -14.54 7.49
CA ARG A 7 10.61 -15.40 7.70
C ARG A 7 11.63 -14.73 8.61
N VAL A 8 11.86 -13.42 8.42
CA VAL A 8 12.71 -12.61 9.31
C VAL A 8 12.12 -12.55 10.71
N GLU A 9 10.82 -12.32 10.83
CA GLU A 9 10.09 -12.32 12.11
C GLU A 9 10.26 -13.64 12.87
N GLN A 10 10.01 -14.77 12.21
CA GLN A 10 10.08 -16.11 12.81
C GLN A 10 11.49 -16.40 13.34
N THR A 11 12.51 -16.15 12.52
CA THR A 11 13.92 -16.35 12.90
C THR A 11 14.27 -15.55 14.16
N LEU A 12 13.83 -14.30 14.24
CA LEU A 12 14.08 -13.42 15.37
C LEU A 12 13.39 -13.82 16.65
N ARG A 13 12.12 -14.24 16.53
CA ARG A 13 11.37 -14.77 17.67
C ARG A 13 12.04 -16.03 18.21
N SER A 14 12.49 -16.94 17.34
CA SER A 14 13.23 -18.14 17.72
C SER A 14 14.56 -17.84 18.42
N ALA A 15 15.19 -16.69 18.12
CA ALA A 15 16.41 -16.24 18.78
C ALA A 15 16.17 -15.47 20.11
N GLY A 16 14.93 -15.48 20.65
CA GLY A 16 14.58 -14.81 21.90
C GLY A 16 14.27 -13.32 21.77
N MET A 17 14.22 -12.77 20.55
CA MET A 17 14.00 -11.34 20.29
C MET A 17 12.51 -10.97 20.11
N GLY A 18 11.58 -11.74 20.68
CA GLY A 18 10.14 -11.55 20.47
C GLY A 18 9.60 -10.15 20.80
N LYS A 19 10.00 -9.57 21.95
CA LYS A 19 9.59 -8.21 22.33
C LYS A 19 10.08 -7.13 21.35
N LEU A 20 11.27 -7.32 20.77
CA LEU A 20 11.81 -6.40 19.77
C LEU A 20 10.99 -6.45 18.49
N VAL A 21 10.64 -7.65 18.06
CA VAL A 21 9.75 -7.90 16.92
C VAL A 21 8.38 -7.27 17.13
N ASP A 22 7.78 -7.44 18.31
CA ASP A 22 6.46 -6.86 18.61
C ASP A 22 6.49 -5.33 18.56
N ASN A 23 7.52 -4.71 19.15
CA ASN A 23 7.72 -3.27 19.09
C ASN A 23 7.95 -2.78 17.66
N PHE A 24 8.72 -3.52 16.86
CA PHE A 24 8.95 -3.24 15.44
C PHE A 24 7.63 -3.23 14.67
N ILE A 25 6.82 -4.30 14.80
CA ILE A 25 5.53 -4.43 14.10
C ILE A 25 4.57 -3.31 14.52
N LEU A 26 4.53 -2.98 15.81
CA LEU A 26 3.69 -1.89 16.31
C LEU A 26 4.10 -0.54 15.72
N SER A 27 5.40 -0.21 15.73
CA SER A 27 5.91 1.02 15.12
C SER A 27 5.63 1.09 13.62
N LEU A 28 5.81 -0.04 12.91
CA LEU A 28 5.49 -0.17 11.49
C LEU A 28 4.02 0.13 11.20
N ASN A 29 3.10 -0.46 11.96
CA ASN A 29 1.66 -0.26 11.75
C ASN A 29 1.24 1.18 12.05
N ARG A 30 1.75 1.78 13.13
CA ARG A 30 1.48 3.19 13.47
C ARG A 30 2.03 4.16 12.41
N ALA A 31 3.21 3.88 11.87
CA ALA A 31 3.80 4.64 10.78
C ALA A 31 2.93 4.57 9.52
N ALA A 32 2.53 3.36 9.12
CA ALA A 32 1.65 3.16 7.97
C ALA A 32 0.28 3.85 8.15
N GLU A 33 -0.35 3.71 9.31
CA GLU A 33 -1.63 4.35 9.61
C GLU A 33 -1.54 5.88 9.55
N SER A 34 -0.46 6.45 10.10
CA SER A 34 -0.24 7.90 10.08
C SER A 34 -0.01 8.42 8.65
N ALA A 35 0.75 7.69 7.85
CA ALA A 35 1.06 8.06 6.48
C ALA A 35 -0.18 8.06 5.57
N VAL A 36 -1.06 7.05 5.71
CA VAL A 36 -2.27 6.92 4.88
C VAL A 36 -3.23 8.11 5.00
N LYS A 37 -3.21 8.85 6.12
CA LYS A 37 -4.04 10.06 6.32
C LYS A 37 -3.74 11.15 5.29
N GLU A 38 -2.52 11.19 4.75
CA GLU A 38 -2.10 12.16 3.74
C GLU A 38 -2.46 11.76 2.30
N ALA A 39 -3.00 10.55 2.09
CA ALA A 39 -3.27 10.05 0.75
C ALA A 39 -4.43 10.77 0.04
N ALA A 40 -5.44 11.19 0.80
CA ALA A 40 -6.66 11.79 0.26
C ALA A 40 -6.41 13.00 -0.66
N PRO A 41 -5.65 14.04 -0.26
CA PRO A 41 -5.37 15.18 -1.15
C PRO A 41 -4.57 14.78 -2.41
N VAL A 42 -3.74 13.73 -2.33
CA VAL A 42 -2.97 13.24 -3.47
C VAL A 42 -3.90 12.59 -4.51
N PHE A 43 -4.87 11.78 -4.08
CA PHE A 43 -5.87 11.20 -4.98
C PHE A 43 -6.78 12.26 -5.60
N VAL A 44 -7.21 13.26 -4.82
CA VAL A 44 -8.02 14.36 -5.34
C VAL A 44 -7.28 15.11 -6.45
N ASN A 45 -6.00 15.43 -6.24
CA ASN A 45 -5.19 16.06 -7.28
C ASN A 45 -5.07 15.18 -8.53
N SER A 46 -4.83 13.88 -8.36
CA SER A 46 -4.79 12.95 -9.50
C SER A 46 -6.11 12.87 -10.27
N LEU A 47 -7.26 13.02 -9.60
CA LEU A 47 -8.56 13.08 -10.28
C LEU A 47 -8.69 14.36 -11.11
N SER A 48 -8.18 15.50 -10.63
CA SER A 48 -8.17 16.75 -11.38
C SER A 48 -7.36 16.69 -12.67
N GLN A 49 -6.39 15.78 -12.76
CA GLN A 49 -5.57 15.54 -13.95
C GLN A 49 -6.13 14.42 -14.86
N MET A 50 -7.22 13.75 -14.45
CA MET A 50 -7.83 12.67 -15.21
C MET A 50 -8.56 13.23 -16.43
N THR A 51 -8.25 12.70 -17.62
CA THR A 51 -9.00 13.08 -18.82
C THR A 51 -10.32 12.32 -18.89
N VAL A 52 -11.29 12.85 -19.66
CA VAL A 52 -12.54 12.13 -19.95
C VAL A 52 -12.24 10.77 -20.60
N THR A 53 -11.25 10.70 -21.47
CA THR A 53 -10.81 9.45 -22.11
C THR A 53 -10.30 8.44 -21.08
N ASP A 54 -9.48 8.87 -20.11
CA ASP A 54 -9.03 8.00 -19.02
C ASP A 54 -10.21 7.45 -18.23
N ALA A 55 -11.18 8.31 -17.90
CA ALA A 55 -12.37 7.91 -17.15
C ALA A 55 -13.19 6.85 -17.90
N PHE A 56 -13.41 7.01 -19.20
CA PHE A 56 -14.11 6.01 -20.03
C PHE A 56 -13.32 4.71 -20.15
N ASN A 57 -12.00 4.78 -20.36
CA ASN A 57 -11.14 3.60 -20.44
C ASN A 57 -11.15 2.81 -19.12
N ILE A 58 -11.12 3.51 -17.99
CA ILE A 58 -11.25 2.89 -16.66
C ILE A 58 -12.63 2.25 -16.51
N LEU A 59 -13.69 2.99 -16.84
CA LEU A 59 -15.06 2.57 -16.59
C LEU A 59 -15.47 1.37 -17.45
N LEU A 60 -15.13 1.38 -18.74
CA LEU A 60 -15.53 0.37 -19.72
C LEU A 60 -14.49 -0.74 -19.92
N GLY A 61 -13.28 -0.58 -19.38
CA GLY A 61 -12.22 -1.57 -19.48
C GLY A 61 -12.56 -2.90 -18.80
N THR A 62 -11.96 -3.99 -19.32
CA THR A 62 -12.13 -5.36 -18.79
C THR A 62 -11.32 -5.61 -17.51
N GLN A 63 -10.26 -4.83 -17.29
CA GLN A 63 -9.40 -4.93 -16.12
C GLN A 63 -10.14 -4.45 -14.85
N GLN A 64 -10.19 -5.31 -13.84
CA GLN A 64 -10.97 -5.07 -12.62
C GLN A 64 -10.37 -4.01 -11.68
N ASP A 65 -9.08 -3.70 -11.83
CA ASP A 65 -8.35 -2.73 -11.01
C ASP A 65 -7.86 -1.52 -11.84
N ALA A 66 -8.52 -1.19 -12.95
CA ALA A 66 -8.05 -0.14 -13.87
C ALA A 66 -7.92 1.24 -13.20
N ALA A 67 -8.83 1.62 -12.30
CA ALA A 67 -8.75 2.87 -11.56
C ALA A 67 -7.56 2.84 -10.58
N THR A 68 -7.36 1.69 -9.92
CA THR A 68 -6.22 1.47 -9.03
C THR A 68 -4.89 1.59 -9.77
N GLN A 69 -4.77 1.02 -10.97
CA GLN A 69 -3.56 1.12 -11.79
C GLN A 69 -3.34 2.55 -12.29
N PHE A 70 -4.40 3.27 -12.65
CA PHE A 70 -4.32 4.70 -12.93
C PHE A 70 -3.72 5.45 -11.74
N PHE A 71 -4.30 5.30 -10.55
CA PHE A 71 -3.79 5.98 -9.35
C PHE A 71 -2.37 5.57 -9.00
N LYS A 72 -2.00 4.28 -9.11
CA LYS A 72 -0.61 3.84 -8.91
C LYS A 72 0.35 4.62 -9.80
N ARG A 73 0.04 4.74 -11.08
CA ARG A 73 0.88 5.46 -12.05
C ARG A 73 0.99 6.95 -11.72
N THR A 74 -0.11 7.59 -11.36
CA THR A 74 -0.19 9.05 -11.22
C THR A 74 0.15 9.57 -9.83
N THR A 75 0.11 8.72 -8.80
CA THR A 75 0.27 9.17 -7.41
C THR A 75 1.45 8.55 -6.66
N SER A 76 2.03 7.42 -7.10
CA SER A 76 3.03 6.70 -6.29
C SER A 76 4.26 7.54 -5.93
N ALA A 77 4.75 8.39 -6.85
CA ALA A 77 5.87 9.28 -6.57
C ALA A 77 5.51 10.30 -5.48
N THR A 78 4.42 11.04 -5.66
CA THR A 78 3.95 12.03 -4.68
C THR A 78 3.60 11.39 -3.33
N LEU A 79 2.98 10.21 -3.33
CA LEU A 79 2.73 9.46 -2.10
C LEU A 79 4.03 9.09 -1.40
N THR A 80 5.07 8.68 -2.14
CA THR A 80 6.38 8.36 -1.56
C THR A 80 7.00 9.60 -0.91
N ASP A 81 6.97 10.74 -1.60
CA ASP A 81 7.52 11.99 -1.08
C ASP A 81 6.79 12.48 0.17
N LYS A 82 5.46 12.30 0.24
CA LYS A 82 4.63 12.67 1.38
C LYS A 82 4.76 11.70 2.55
N PHE A 83 4.83 10.40 2.27
CA PHE A 83 4.82 9.36 3.30
C PHE A 83 6.19 9.23 3.97
N SER A 84 7.28 9.33 3.20
CA SER A 84 8.65 9.14 3.70
C SER A 84 8.97 9.95 4.98
N PRO A 85 8.74 11.27 5.07
CA PRO A 85 9.05 12.02 6.29
C PRO A 85 8.16 11.65 7.50
N ILE A 86 6.92 11.25 7.26
CA ILE A 86 5.97 10.83 8.30
C ILE A 86 6.39 9.47 8.86
N VAL A 87 6.72 8.54 7.96
CA VAL A 87 7.24 7.22 8.32
C VAL A 87 8.57 7.37 9.06
N ALA A 88 9.48 8.22 8.59
CA ALA A 88 10.76 8.49 9.26
C ALA A 88 10.53 9.01 10.69
N THR A 89 9.59 9.93 10.88
CA THR A 89 9.23 10.46 12.21
C THR A 89 8.63 9.39 13.12
N ALA A 90 7.75 8.53 12.58
CA ALA A 90 7.13 7.45 13.34
C ALA A 90 8.14 6.35 13.72
N LEU A 91 9.11 6.07 12.85
CA LEU A 91 10.18 5.10 13.05
C LEU A 91 11.33 5.63 13.92
N GLY A 92 11.51 6.96 13.99
CA GLY A 92 12.52 7.62 14.83
C GLY A 92 12.35 7.37 16.34
N LYS A 93 11.30 6.65 16.74
CA LYS A 93 11.10 6.16 18.10
C LYS A 93 11.66 4.74 18.21
N HIS A 94 12.71 4.61 19.03
CA HIS A 94 13.45 3.38 19.36
C HIS A 94 14.45 2.91 18.28
N ASN A 95 15.46 2.11 18.67
CA ASN A 95 16.58 1.60 17.85
C ASN A 95 16.19 0.67 16.68
N VAL A 96 14.95 0.78 16.17
CA VAL A 96 14.29 -0.08 15.18
C VAL A 96 15.08 -0.14 13.87
N ASN A 97 15.62 1.00 13.42
CA ASN A 97 16.38 1.09 12.17
C ASN A 97 17.69 0.27 12.22
N THR A 98 18.40 0.31 13.35
CA THR A 98 19.66 -0.42 13.56
C THR A 98 19.42 -1.92 13.49
N TYR A 99 18.41 -2.42 14.23
CA TYR A 99 18.10 -3.84 14.22
C TYR A 99 17.62 -4.30 12.85
N TRP A 100 16.72 -3.57 12.20
CA TRP A 100 16.25 -3.91 10.85
C TRP A 100 17.42 -4.04 9.86
N THR A 101 18.32 -3.07 9.86
CA THR A 101 19.49 -3.06 8.96
C THR A 101 20.36 -4.31 9.18
N GLN A 102 20.67 -4.64 10.44
CA GLN A 102 21.47 -5.83 10.77
C GLN A 102 20.81 -7.13 10.29
N LEU A 103 19.50 -7.26 10.53
CA LEU A 103 18.73 -8.45 10.22
C LEU A 103 18.53 -8.65 8.72
N THR A 104 18.17 -7.60 8.02
CA THR A 104 17.98 -7.65 6.57
C THR A 104 19.30 -7.84 5.84
N THR A 105 20.40 -7.27 6.35
CA THR A 105 21.76 -7.51 5.80
C THR A 105 22.16 -8.98 5.95
N ALA A 106 21.96 -9.57 7.14
CA ALA A 106 22.24 -10.99 7.38
C ALA A 106 21.34 -11.90 6.53
N TYR A 107 20.05 -11.59 6.39
CA TYR A 107 19.15 -12.34 5.52
C TYR A 107 19.56 -12.26 4.04
N ASN A 108 19.93 -11.06 3.58
CA ASN A 108 20.37 -10.81 2.21
C ASN A 108 21.71 -11.46 1.88
N SER A 109 22.55 -11.83 2.86
CA SER A 109 23.82 -12.54 2.60
C SER A 109 23.65 -14.06 2.46
N LEU A 110 22.49 -14.63 2.78
CA LEU A 110 22.23 -16.06 2.63
C LEU A 110 22.12 -16.46 1.14
N PRO A 111 22.79 -17.53 0.68
CA PRO A 111 22.76 -17.98 -0.72
C PRO A 111 21.38 -18.47 -1.20
N LEU A 112 20.44 -18.71 -0.27
CA LEU A 112 19.07 -19.13 -0.56
C LEU A 112 18.06 -17.95 -0.64
N SER A 113 18.49 -16.70 -0.39
CA SER A 113 17.60 -15.54 -0.46
C SER A 113 17.54 -14.97 -1.89
N SER A 114 16.71 -15.60 -2.73
CA SER A 114 16.37 -15.13 -4.08
C SER A 114 15.62 -13.79 -4.07
N ASN A 115 14.90 -13.47 -2.99
CA ASN A 115 14.20 -12.20 -2.81
C ASN A 115 14.94 -11.35 -1.77
N LYS A 116 15.73 -10.38 -2.22
CA LYS A 116 16.40 -9.42 -1.34
C LYS A 116 15.37 -8.51 -0.67
N VAL A 117 15.61 -8.21 0.60
CA VAL A 117 14.79 -7.27 1.39
C VAL A 117 15.47 -5.90 1.37
N GLN A 118 14.67 -4.83 1.24
CA GLN A 118 15.16 -3.46 1.37
C GLN A 118 15.73 -3.23 2.78
N THR A 119 17.00 -2.86 2.86
CA THR A 119 17.72 -2.63 4.12
C THR A 119 17.40 -1.29 4.75
N ASP A 120 17.00 -0.29 3.96
CA ASP A 120 16.46 0.97 4.48
C ASP A 120 15.05 0.73 5.02
N LEU A 121 14.91 0.74 6.35
CA LEU A 121 13.63 0.53 7.00
C LEU A 121 12.61 1.59 6.58
N ASN A 122 13.00 2.87 6.51
CA ASN A 122 12.11 3.95 6.16
C ASN A 122 11.55 3.76 4.73
N ALA A 123 12.42 3.45 3.77
CA ALA A 123 12.01 3.15 2.41
C ALA A 123 11.10 1.92 2.34
N TYR A 124 11.45 0.85 3.07
CA TYR A 124 10.65 -0.38 3.12
C TYR A 124 9.23 -0.12 3.66
N VAL A 125 9.11 0.53 4.82
CA VAL A 125 7.81 0.83 5.43
C VAL A 125 7.00 1.77 4.56
N THR A 126 7.63 2.80 3.98
CA THR A 126 6.96 3.74 3.07
C THR A 126 6.35 3.01 1.88
N GLN A 127 7.13 2.15 1.21
CA GLN A 127 6.62 1.35 0.10
C GLN A 127 5.52 0.38 0.52
N LYS A 128 5.63 -0.23 1.71
CA LYS A 128 4.61 -1.15 2.22
C LYS A 128 3.32 -0.45 2.61
N ALA A 129 3.39 0.77 3.14
CA ALA A 129 2.23 1.61 3.41
C ALA A 129 1.49 1.96 2.11
N ILE A 130 2.23 2.38 1.07
CA ILE A 130 1.67 2.68 -0.25
C ILE A 130 1.08 1.43 -0.92
N GLN A 131 1.78 0.30 -0.86
CA GLN A 131 1.26 -0.98 -1.36
C GLN A 131 -0.03 -1.38 -0.65
N GLY A 132 -0.05 -1.30 0.69
CA GLY A 132 -1.24 -1.61 1.50
C GLY A 132 -2.42 -0.70 1.19
N LEU A 133 -2.16 0.60 0.99
CA LEU A 133 -3.16 1.56 0.54
C LEU A 133 -3.77 1.11 -0.80
N PHE A 134 -2.95 0.78 -1.80
CA PHE A 134 -3.46 0.35 -3.10
C PHE A 134 -4.18 -1.00 -3.09
N VAL A 135 -3.83 -1.91 -2.18
CA VAL A 135 -4.63 -3.12 -1.95
C VAL A 135 -6.04 -2.74 -1.54
N LYS A 136 -6.19 -1.77 -0.62
CA LYS A 136 -7.52 -1.29 -0.19
C LYS A 136 -8.27 -0.53 -1.27
N VAL A 137 -7.58 0.24 -2.09
CA VAL A 137 -8.22 0.89 -3.26
C VAL A 137 -8.71 -0.16 -4.26
N ALA A 138 -7.91 -1.19 -4.56
CA ALA A 138 -8.32 -2.29 -5.44
C ALA A 138 -9.52 -3.07 -4.89
N ASP A 139 -9.52 -3.36 -3.58
CA ASP A 139 -10.63 -4.03 -2.91
C ASP A 139 -11.95 -3.24 -3.08
N GLU A 140 -11.91 -1.92 -2.86
CA GLU A 140 -13.10 -1.06 -3.02
C GLU A 140 -13.50 -0.88 -4.48
N GLU A 141 -12.55 -0.73 -5.41
CA GLU A 141 -12.85 -0.68 -6.84
C GLU A 141 -13.56 -1.96 -7.30
N LEU A 142 -13.05 -3.14 -6.90
CA LEU A 142 -13.64 -4.42 -7.23
C LEU A 142 -15.07 -4.52 -6.70
N LYS A 143 -15.30 -4.13 -5.43
CA LYS A 143 -16.63 -4.10 -4.84
C LYS A 143 -17.59 -3.26 -5.66
N ILE A 144 -17.18 -2.06 -6.09
CA ILE A 144 -18.02 -1.17 -6.90
C ILE A 144 -18.30 -1.79 -8.28
N ARG A 145 -17.27 -2.32 -8.95
CA ARG A 145 -17.42 -2.96 -10.27
C ARG A 145 -18.36 -4.15 -10.24
N GLN A 146 -18.32 -4.96 -9.20
CA GLN A 146 -19.13 -6.17 -9.06
C GLN A 146 -20.41 -5.98 -8.24
N ASN A 147 -20.67 -4.76 -7.76
CA ASN A 147 -21.79 -4.44 -6.85
C ASN A 147 -21.87 -5.35 -5.60
N ILE A 148 -20.72 -5.77 -5.07
CA ILE A 148 -20.66 -6.67 -3.90
C ILE A 148 -21.27 -5.95 -2.69
N GLY A 149 -22.23 -6.59 -2.03
CA GLY A 149 -22.88 -6.05 -0.82
C GLY A 149 -23.69 -4.77 -1.07
N GLY A 150 -24.08 -4.50 -2.32
CA GLY A 150 -24.80 -3.26 -2.65
C GLY A 150 -23.91 -2.01 -2.64
N SER A 151 -22.62 -2.16 -2.93
CA SER A 151 -21.63 -1.07 -2.95
C SER A 151 -22.00 0.12 -3.85
N ARG A 152 -22.86 -0.09 -4.87
CA ARG A 152 -23.42 0.98 -5.71
C ARG A 152 -24.64 1.63 -5.04
N ASN A 153 -24.42 2.20 -3.85
CA ASN A 153 -25.48 2.71 -2.97
C ASN A 153 -25.80 4.20 -3.15
N THR A 154 -25.13 4.90 -4.08
CA THR A 154 -25.39 6.31 -4.37
C THR A 154 -26.04 6.48 -5.74
N ASN A 155 -26.83 7.55 -5.91
CA ASN A 155 -27.50 7.85 -7.17
C ASN A 155 -26.51 7.94 -8.35
N ILE A 156 -25.32 8.51 -8.12
CA ILE A 156 -24.29 8.64 -9.16
C ILE A 156 -23.72 7.27 -9.54
N LEU A 157 -23.41 6.41 -8.58
CA LEU A 157 -22.91 5.06 -8.87
C LEU A 157 -23.96 4.22 -9.60
N GLN A 158 -25.21 4.29 -9.17
CA GLN A 158 -26.32 3.58 -9.81
C GLN A 158 -26.54 4.05 -11.25
N SER A 159 -26.48 5.37 -11.49
CA SER A 159 -26.68 5.93 -12.83
C SER A 159 -25.54 5.55 -13.77
N VAL A 160 -24.29 5.74 -13.33
CA VAL A 160 -23.09 5.46 -14.14
C VAL A 160 -22.97 3.98 -14.44
N PHE A 161 -22.99 3.12 -13.41
CA PHE A 161 -22.82 1.69 -13.63
C PHE A 161 -24.07 1.02 -14.21
N GLY A 162 -25.27 1.55 -13.95
CA GLY A 162 -26.49 1.10 -14.61
C GLY A 162 -26.48 1.39 -16.12
N TRP A 163 -25.80 2.45 -16.56
CA TRP A 163 -25.52 2.66 -17.97
C TRP A 163 -24.48 1.67 -18.50
N VAL A 164 -23.36 1.46 -17.78
CA VAL A 164 -22.29 0.51 -18.17
C VAL A 164 -22.80 -0.91 -18.33
N ASP A 165 -23.64 -1.39 -17.41
CA ASP A 165 -24.17 -2.76 -17.45
C ASP A 165 -25.06 -3.00 -18.68
N LYS A 166 -25.65 -1.95 -19.28
CA LYS A 166 -26.40 -2.03 -20.55
C LYS A 166 -25.51 -2.05 -21.79
N GLN A 167 -24.23 -1.68 -21.67
CA GLN A 167 -23.27 -1.69 -22.77
C GLN A 167 -22.57 -3.04 -22.94
N LYS A 168 -22.79 -3.98 -22.01
CA LYS A 168 -22.28 -5.36 -22.05
C LYS A 168 -23.32 -6.30 -22.64
#